data_AF-J0L413-F1
#
_entry.id   AF-J0L413-F1
#
_cell.length_a   1.000
_cell.length_b   1.000
_cell.length_c   1.000
_cell.angle_alpha   90.00
_cell.angle_beta   90.00
_cell.angle_gamma   90.00
#
_symmetry.space_group_name_H-M   'P 1'
#
loop_
_entity.id
_entity.type
_entity.pdbx_description
1 polymer ?
#
loop_
_entity_poly.entity_id
_entity_poly.type
_entity_poly.pdbx_seq_one_letter_code
_entity_poly.pdbx_strand_id
1 'polypeptide(L)'
;MKKTAQIFGIVLSLFIVLIIGLFIYPFYNPDEKVGNGKTDIVATFYPTYDISKNIVGDLANVEQVIPFGVEPHSFEPTPQNMLKIINSELFIYTGEHLDEWANEVANSTIYKDNFLELAPFVEIVNDDPHFWLSFSNFKKIVLQLKREFQK
;
A
#
# COMPACT_ATOMS: atom_id res chain seq x y z
N MET A 1 48.23 46.30 -4.13
CA MET A 1 47.94 45.32 -5.20
C MET A 1 47.78 43.88 -4.70
N LYS A 2 48.69 43.32 -3.89
CA LYS A 2 48.54 41.94 -3.36
C LYS A 2 47.36 41.74 -2.39
N LYS A 3 47.14 42.70 -1.47
CA LYS A 3 46.04 42.65 -0.49
C LYS A 3 44.64 42.79 -1.12
N THR A 4 44.52 43.63 -2.16
CA THR A 4 43.27 43.82 -2.91
C THR A 4 42.89 42.58 -3.71
N ALA A 5 43.88 41.87 -4.28
CA ALA A 5 43.65 40.58 -4.96
C ALA A 5 43.24 39.46 -3.99
N GLN A 6 43.80 39.44 -2.77
CA GLN A 6 43.39 38.48 -1.72
C GLN A 6 41.94 38.71 -1.25
N ILE A 7 41.55 39.96 -1.02
CA ILE A 7 40.18 40.30 -0.61
C ILE A 7 39.18 39.91 -1.70
N PHE A 8 39.51 40.18 -2.97
CA PHE A 8 38.66 39.80 -4.09
C PHE A 8 38.50 38.28 -4.20
N GLY A 9 39.57 37.50 -3.99
CA GLY A 9 39.50 36.05 -3.96
C GLY A 9 38.61 35.49 -2.85
N ILE A 10 38.65 36.09 -1.66
CA ILE A 10 37.79 35.67 -0.53
C ILE A 10 36.31 35.95 -0.83
N VAL A 11 36.00 37.15 -1.34
CA VAL A 11 34.63 37.54 -1.69
C VAL A 11 34.06 36.64 -2.79
N LEU A 12 34.87 36.30 -3.79
CA LEU A 12 34.47 35.40 -4.88
C LEU A 12 34.19 33.98 -4.35
N SER A 13 35.04 33.46 -3.47
CA SER A 13 34.82 32.14 -2.84
C SER A 13 33.54 32.10 -2.00
N LEU A 14 33.25 33.17 -1.23
CA LEU A 14 32.02 33.26 -0.44
C LEU A 14 30.77 33.32 -1.34
N PHE A 15 30.85 34.00 -2.48
CA PHE A 15 29.76 34.07 -3.44
C PHE A 15 29.50 32.72 -4.12
N ILE A 16 30.55 31.96 -4.42
CA ILE A 16 30.44 30.60 -4.99
C ILE A 16 29.77 29.65 -3.99
N VAL A 17 30.15 29.69 -2.71
CA VAL A 17 29.54 28.86 -1.66
C VAL A 17 28.04 29.18 -1.49
N LEU A 18 27.67 30.47 -1.56
CA LEU A 18 26.27 30.90 -1.49
C LEU A 18 25.45 30.36 -2.67
N ILE A 19 26.00 30.43 -3.89
CA ILE A 19 25.34 29.91 -5.09
C ILE A 19 25.18 28.39 -5.02
N ILE A 20 26.21 27.67 -4.58
CA ILE A 20 26.14 26.21 -4.41
C ILE A 20 25.06 25.83 -3.40
N GLY A 21 24.96 26.57 -2.28
CA GLY A 21 23.90 26.35 -1.28
C GLY A 21 22.49 26.51 -1.85
N LEU A 22 22.29 27.48 -2.75
CA LEU A 22 21.00 27.71 -3.43
C LEU A 22 20.64 26.59 -4.43
N PHE A 23 21.63 26.01 -5.11
CA PHE A 23 21.41 24.89 -6.04
C PHE A 23 21.21 23.54 -5.32
N ILE A 24 21.74 23.37 -4.12
CA ILE A 24 21.57 22.14 -3.31
C ILE A 24 20.21 22.13 -2.58
N TYR A 25 19.64 23.29 -2.25
CA TYR A 25 18.35 23.38 -1.54
C TYR A 25 17.19 22.60 -2.19
N PRO A 26 16.93 22.68 -3.52
CA PRO A 26 15.89 21.88 -4.15
C PRO A 26 16.21 20.37 -4.26
N PHE A 27 17.46 19.95 -4.03
CA PHE A 27 17.85 18.54 -3.89
C PHE A 27 17.78 18.04 -2.45
N TYR A 28 17.63 18.93 -1.48
CA TYR A 28 17.41 18.58 -0.08
C TYR A 28 15.91 18.45 0.15
N ASN A 29 15.34 17.32 -0.25
CA ASN A 29 13.99 16.90 0.16
C ASN A 29 14.13 16.03 1.42
N PRO A 30 14.05 16.59 2.64
CA PRO A 30 13.98 15.79 3.87
C PRO A 30 12.70 14.93 3.94
N ASP A 31 11.71 15.23 3.09
CA ASP A 31 10.44 14.51 2.96
C ASP A 31 10.46 13.40 1.91
N GLU A 32 11.60 13.11 1.27
CA GLU A 32 11.75 11.82 0.59
C GLU A 32 11.93 10.77 1.69
N LYS A 33 10.80 10.36 2.28
CA LYS A 33 10.74 9.14 3.08
C LYS A 33 11.22 8.03 2.17
N VAL A 34 12.49 7.66 2.33
CA VAL A 34 13.04 6.39 1.88
C VAL A 34 12.15 5.34 2.51
N GLY A 35 11.12 4.93 1.77
CA GLY A 35 10.12 3.96 2.18
C GLY A 35 10.87 2.71 2.57
N ASN A 36 10.85 2.41 3.86
CA ASN A 36 11.58 1.30 4.42
C ASN A 36 10.85 -0.02 4.07
N GLY A 37 10.80 -0.39 2.79
CA GLY A 37 10.55 -1.76 2.31
C GLY A 37 9.33 -2.53 2.82
N LYS A 38 8.27 -1.89 3.33
CA LYS A 38 7.09 -2.59 3.83
C LYS A 38 5.96 -2.59 2.81
N THR A 39 5.58 -3.78 2.36
CA THR A 39 4.21 -4.02 1.88
C THR A 39 3.37 -4.22 3.13
N ASP A 40 2.76 -3.14 3.63
CA ASP A 40 1.94 -3.21 4.84
C ASP A 40 0.66 -3.99 4.55
N ILE A 41 -0.01 -3.69 3.43
CA ILE A 41 -1.31 -4.27 3.10
C ILE A 41 -1.28 -4.88 1.70
N VAL A 42 -1.70 -6.13 1.61
CA VAL A 42 -1.93 -6.82 0.34
C VAL A 42 -3.43 -7.10 0.22
N ALA A 43 -4.02 -6.77 -0.90
CA ALA A 43 -5.42 -7.04 -1.22
C ALA A 43 -5.53 -8.07 -2.35
N THR A 44 -6.59 -8.86 -2.41
CA THR A 44 -6.76 -9.82 -3.51
C THR A 44 -6.89 -9.14 -4.88
N PHE A 45 -7.80 -8.19 -5.03
CA PHE A 45 -8.15 -7.58 -6.32
C PHE A 45 -8.65 -6.14 -6.17
N TYR A 46 -9.09 -5.53 -7.27
CA TYR A 46 -9.26 -4.08 -7.34
C TYR A 46 -10.21 -3.47 -6.29
N PRO A 47 -11.42 -3.99 -6.03
CA PRO A 47 -12.30 -3.42 -5.01
C PRO A 47 -11.69 -3.43 -3.60
N THR A 48 -11.06 -4.52 -3.19
CA THR A 48 -10.42 -4.61 -1.86
C THR A 48 -9.19 -3.70 -1.78
N TYR A 49 -8.44 -3.58 -2.88
CA TYR A 49 -7.34 -2.63 -3.03
C TYR A 49 -7.80 -1.17 -2.94
N ASP A 50 -8.78 -0.77 -3.74
CA ASP A 50 -9.21 0.62 -3.88
C ASP A 50 -9.80 1.14 -2.57
N ILE A 51 -10.66 0.35 -1.92
CA ILE A 51 -11.24 0.72 -0.63
C ILE A 51 -10.11 0.88 0.41
N SER A 52 -9.19 -0.08 0.49
CA SER A 52 -8.09 -0.04 1.45
C SER A 52 -7.19 1.17 1.22
N LYS A 53 -6.78 1.42 -0.04
CA LYS A 53 -5.91 2.53 -0.41
C LYS A 53 -6.55 3.88 -0.10
N ASN A 54 -7.85 4.05 -0.36
CA ASN A 54 -8.57 5.28 -0.02
C ASN A 54 -8.69 5.50 1.50
N ILE A 55 -8.76 4.44 2.31
CA ILE A 55 -8.84 4.59 3.77
C ILE A 55 -7.47 4.94 4.37
N VAL A 56 -6.40 4.26 3.96
CA VAL A 56 -5.06 4.45 4.55
C VAL A 56 -4.30 5.65 3.98
N GLY A 57 -4.64 6.09 2.76
CA GLY A 57 -3.98 7.21 2.10
C GLY A 57 -2.48 6.97 1.96
N ASP A 58 -1.68 7.89 2.52
CA ASP A 58 -0.21 7.85 2.49
C ASP A 58 0.41 7.21 3.74
N LEU A 59 -0.42 6.70 4.67
CA LEU A 59 0.07 6.10 5.92
C LEU A 59 0.63 4.69 5.72
N ALA A 60 0.19 3.99 4.68
CA ALA A 60 0.57 2.62 4.38
C ALA A 60 0.59 2.35 2.88
N ASN A 61 1.41 1.37 2.47
CA ASN A 61 1.38 0.85 1.11
C ASN A 61 0.31 -0.22 0.96
N VAL A 62 -0.45 -0.14 -0.13
CA VAL A 62 -1.44 -1.15 -0.51
C VAL A 62 -1.06 -1.68 -1.89
N GLU A 63 -0.97 -2.99 -2.03
CA GLU A 63 -0.77 -3.66 -3.31
C GLU A 63 -1.88 -4.68 -3.55
N GLN A 64 -2.22 -4.96 -4.81
CA GLN A 64 -3.12 -6.07 -5.14
C GLN A 64 -2.35 -7.27 -5.71
N VAL A 65 -2.89 -8.46 -5.47
CA VAL A 65 -2.34 -9.72 -6.00
C VAL A 65 -2.76 -9.94 -7.45
N ILE A 66 -4.06 -9.83 -7.72
CA ILE A 66 -4.65 -10.01 -9.04
C ILE A 66 -4.41 -8.72 -9.85
N PRO A 67 -3.75 -8.79 -11.02
CA PRO A 67 -3.53 -7.60 -11.84
C PRO A 67 -4.84 -6.96 -12.30
N PHE A 68 -4.81 -5.65 -12.56
CA PHE A 68 -5.98 -4.92 -13.06
C PHE A 68 -6.55 -5.56 -14.34
N GLY A 69 -7.85 -5.78 -14.37
CA GLY A 69 -8.56 -6.35 -15.52
C GLY A 69 -8.46 -7.87 -15.64
N VAL A 70 -7.82 -8.56 -14.69
CA VAL A 70 -7.79 -10.02 -14.63
C VAL A 70 -9.00 -10.53 -13.84
N GLU A 71 -9.59 -11.62 -14.33
CA GLU A 71 -10.74 -12.30 -13.73
C GLU A 71 -10.36 -12.95 -12.39
N PRO A 72 -10.94 -12.53 -11.25
CA PRO A 72 -10.59 -13.07 -9.93
C PRO A 72 -11.00 -14.53 -9.73
N HIS A 73 -12.10 -15.00 -10.33
CA HIS A 73 -12.63 -16.35 -10.08
C HIS A 73 -11.70 -17.46 -10.60
N SER A 74 -10.95 -17.20 -11.66
CA SER A 74 -10.05 -18.18 -12.29
C SER A 74 -8.58 -17.86 -12.06
N PHE A 75 -8.28 -16.93 -11.16
CA PHE A 75 -6.91 -16.55 -10.88
C PHE A 75 -6.21 -17.63 -10.03
N GLU A 76 -4.98 -17.98 -10.43
CA GLU A 76 -4.09 -18.84 -9.65
C GLU A 76 -2.86 -18.04 -9.19
N PRO A 77 -2.57 -17.97 -7.88
CA PRO A 77 -1.43 -17.23 -7.37
C PRO A 77 -0.11 -17.93 -7.74
N THR A 78 0.86 -17.13 -8.21
CA THR A 78 2.23 -17.62 -8.39
C THR A 78 2.94 -17.79 -7.04
N PRO A 79 4.04 -18.55 -6.97
CA PRO A 79 4.86 -18.61 -5.75
C PRO A 79 5.35 -17.22 -5.27
N GLN A 80 5.57 -16.28 -6.18
CA GLN A 80 5.94 -14.92 -5.82
C GLN A 80 4.77 -14.16 -5.18
N ASN A 81 3.54 -14.38 -5.65
CA ASN A 81 2.34 -13.84 -4.99
C ASN A 81 2.20 -14.40 -3.57
N MET A 82 2.42 -15.70 -3.39
CA MET A 82 2.36 -16.36 -2.09
C MET A 82 3.34 -15.73 -1.09
N LEU A 83 4.59 -15.51 -1.52
CA LEU A 83 5.59 -14.84 -0.67
C LEU A 83 5.17 -13.41 -0.31
N LYS A 84 4.57 -12.68 -1.25
CA LYS A 84 4.07 -11.33 -0.98
C LYS A 84 2.95 -11.34 0.07
N ILE A 85 1.99 -12.26 -0.07
CA ILE A 85 0.86 -12.42 0.86
C ILE A 85 1.37 -12.78 2.27
N ILE A 86 2.21 -13.80 2.38
CA ILE A 86 2.70 -14.31 3.68
C ILE A 86 3.55 -13.28 4.42
N ASN A 87 4.29 -12.44 3.69
CA ASN A 87 5.15 -11.41 4.29
C ASN A 87 4.43 -10.07 4.54
N SER A 88 3.14 -9.95 4.19
CA SER A 88 2.37 -8.73 4.43
C SER A 88 1.99 -8.57 5.90
N GLU A 89 1.85 -7.33 6.37
CA GLU A 89 1.32 -7.07 7.72
C GLU A 89 -0.18 -7.39 7.77
N LEU A 90 -0.90 -7.16 6.67
CA LEU A 90 -2.29 -7.55 6.50
C LEU A 90 -2.60 -7.97 5.07
N PHE A 91 -3.21 -9.14 4.92
CA PHE A 91 -3.81 -9.62 3.68
C PHE A 91 -5.34 -9.54 3.75
N ILE A 92 -5.95 -8.79 2.83
CA ILE A 92 -7.39 -8.57 2.75
C ILE A 92 -7.94 -9.29 1.53
N TYR A 93 -8.94 -10.13 1.74
CA TYR A 93 -9.57 -10.89 0.68
C TYR A 93 -11.09 -10.98 0.86
N THR A 94 -11.77 -11.39 -0.20
CA THR A 94 -13.22 -11.32 -0.29
C THR A 94 -13.86 -12.44 0.51
N GLY A 95 -13.41 -13.68 0.27
CA GLY A 95 -14.05 -14.87 0.80
C GLY A 95 -15.24 -15.30 -0.04
N GLU A 96 -15.94 -16.34 0.43
CA GLU A 96 -17.18 -16.90 -0.14
C GLU A 96 -17.31 -16.85 -1.67
N HIS A 97 -16.62 -17.77 -2.36
CA HIS A 97 -16.76 -18.07 -3.80
C HIS A 97 -16.15 -17.09 -4.82
N LEU A 98 -15.57 -15.94 -4.41
CA LEU A 98 -14.82 -15.09 -5.34
C LEU A 98 -13.37 -15.58 -5.51
N ASP A 99 -12.61 -15.52 -4.42
CA ASP A 99 -11.18 -15.76 -4.35
C ASP A 99 -10.91 -16.96 -3.44
N GLU A 100 -11.52 -18.11 -3.73
CA GLU A 100 -11.42 -19.34 -2.90
C GLU A 100 -9.98 -19.78 -2.65
N TRP A 101 -9.08 -19.56 -3.61
CA TRP A 101 -7.64 -19.79 -3.43
C TRP A 101 -7.09 -19.03 -2.22
N ALA A 102 -7.58 -17.81 -1.94
CA ALA A 102 -7.15 -16.99 -0.81
C ALA A 102 -7.53 -17.63 0.53
N ASN A 103 -8.68 -18.32 0.59
CA ASN A 103 -9.09 -19.11 1.75
C ASN A 103 -8.14 -20.30 1.99
N GLU A 104 -7.69 -20.98 0.93
CA GLU A 104 -6.71 -22.06 1.05
C GLU A 104 -5.37 -21.54 1.59
N VAL A 105 -4.92 -20.37 1.11
CA VAL A 105 -3.72 -19.70 1.63
C VAL A 105 -3.88 -19.35 3.12
N ALA A 106 -5.00 -18.72 3.50
CA ALA A 106 -5.28 -18.32 4.87
C ALA A 106 -5.32 -19.52 5.84
N ASN A 107 -5.85 -20.65 5.39
CA ASN A 107 -5.97 -21.86 6.21
C ASN A 107 -4.67 -22.66 6.32
N SER A 108 -3.75 -22.53 5.37
CA SER A 108 -2.46 -23.25 5.36
C SER A 108 -1.35 -22.53 6.13
N THR A 109 -1.54 -21.26 6.50
CA THR A 109 -0.54 -20.46 7.21
C THR A 109 -0.72 -20.49 8.74
N ILE A 110 0.37 -20.30 9.46
CA ILE A 110 0.37 -20.09 10.93
C ILE A 110 0.06 -18.62 11.31
N TYR A 111 0.14 -17.69 10.35
CA TYR A 111 0.00 -16.25 10.57
C TYR A 111 -1.46 -15.78 10.42
N LYS A 112 -2.40 -16.44 11.10
CA LYS A 112 -3.84 -16.19 10.90
C LYS A 112 -4.28 -14.77 11.23
N ASP A 113 -3.62 -14.12 12.17
CA ASP A 113 -3.97 -12.76 12.61
C ASP A 113 -3.71 -11.69 11.52
N ASN A 114 -2.89 -12.01 10.52
CA ASN A 114 -2.58 -11.11 9.41
C ASN A 114 -3.56 -11.27 8.23
N PHE A 115 -4.64 -12.05 8.36
CA PHE A 115 -5.56 -12.37 7.27
C PHE A 115 -6.97 -11.89 7.62
N LEU A 116 -7.55 -11.05 6.76
CA LEU A 116 -8.89 -10.51 6.92
C LEU A 116 -9.79 -10.93 5.75
N GLU A 117 -10.74 -11.82 6.05
CA GLU A 117 -11.85 -12.17 5.15
C GLU A 117 -12.98 -11.14 5.28
N LEU A 118 -13.52 -10.64 4.16
CA LEU A 118 -14.58 -9.63 4.19
C LEU A 118 -16.00 -10.22 4.24
N ALA A 119 -16.22 -11.40 3.67
CA ALA A 119 -17.52 -12.06 3.60
C ALA A 119 -18.27 -12.14 4.94
N PRO A 120 -17.62 -12.44 6.10
CA PRO A 120 -18.30 -12.49 7.39
C PRO A 120 -18.92 -11.16 7.87
N PHE A 121 -18.56 -10.02 7.25
CA PHE A 121 -18.99 -8.69 7.68
C PHE A 121 -20.10 -8.08 6.82
N VAL A 122 -20.59 -8.81 5.81
CA VAL A 122 -21.55 -8.31 4.82
C VAL A 122 -22.80 -9.19 4.76
N GLU A 123 -23.83 -8.72 4.06
CA GLU A 123 -24.99 -9.54 3.71
C GLU A 123 -24.80 -10.11 2.30
N ILE A 124 -24.72 -11.44 2.20
CA ILE A 124 -24.62 -12.16 0.94
C ILE A 124 -26.00 -12.68 0.57
N VAL A 125 -26.41 -12.45 -0.68
CA VAL A 125 -27.74 -12.79 -1.19
C VAL A 125 -27.57 -13.81 -2.31
N ASN A 126 -28.23 -14.95 -2.21
CA ASN A 126 -28.15 -16.05 -3.18
C ASN A 126 -26.72 -16.54 -3.45
N ASP A 127 -25.87 -16.55 -2.42
CA ASP A 127 -24.46 -16.97 -2.52
C ASP A 127 -23.66 -16.19 -3.58
N ASP A 128 -24.07 -14.95 -3.89
CA ASP A 128 -23.39 -14.10 -4.87
C ASP A 128 -22.15 -13.42 -4.25
N PRO A 129 -20.94 -13.71 -4.75
CA PRO A 129 -19.70 -13.13 -4.23
C PRO A 129 -19.57 -11.62 -4.48
N HIS A 130 -20.36 -11.02 -5.37
CA HIS A 130 -20.23 -9.63 -5.81
C HIS A 130 -20.79 -8.60 -4.81
N PHE A 131 -20.71 -8.91 -3.51
CA PHE A 131 -21.36 -8.17 -2.44
C PHE A 131 -20.88 -6.72 -2.31
N TRP A 132 -19.68 -6.37 -2.79
CA TRP A 132 -19.15 -5.01 -2.75
C TRP A 132 -19.95 -4.02 -3.62
N LEU A 133 -20.73 -4.52 -4.58
CA LEU A 133 -21.60 -3.70 -5.43
C LEU A 133 -22.81 -3.15 -4.68
N SER A 134 -23.17 -3.74 -3.54
CA SER A 134 -24.23 -3.23 -2.66
C SER A 134 -23.69 -2.07 -1.82
N PHE A 135 -24.34 -0.90 -1.88
CA PHE A 135 -23.96 0.27 -1.08
C PHE A 135 -23.99 -0.02 0.43
N SER A 136 -24.93 -0.84 0.89
CA SER A 136 -25.02 -1.24 2.31
C SER A 136 -23.78 -2.05 2.72
N ASN A 137 -23.39 -3.03 1.91
CA ASN A 137 -22.20 -3.85 2.16
C ASN A 137 -20.92 -3.04 2.01
N PHE A 138 -20.83 -2.17 1.01
CA PHE A 138 -19.70 -1.27 0.85
C PHE A 138 -19.45 -0.44 2.12
N LYS A 139 -20.51 0.11 2.72
CA LYS A 139 -20.40 0.83 4.00
C LYS A 139 -19.90 -0.08 5.13
N LYS A 140 -20.38 -1.32 5.22
CA LYS A 140 -19.94 -2.29 6.23
C LYS A 140 -18.45 -2.62 6.06
N ILE A 141 -18.01 -2.87 4.83
CA ILE A 141 -16.61 -3.12 4.47
C ILE A 141 -15.72 -1.94 4.91
N VAL A 142 -16.09 -0.71 4.54
CA VAL A 142 -15.35 0.50 4.93
C VAL A 142 -15.23 0.63 6.45
N LEU A 143 -16.33 0.39 7.18
CA LEU A 143 -16.31 0.46 8.65
C LEU A 143 -15.43 -0.63 9.27
N GLN A 144 -15.45 -1.83 8.71
CA GLN A 144 -14.61 -2.92 9.19
C GLN A 144 -13.13 -2.64 8.94
N LEU A 145 -12.76 -2.23 7.73
CA LEU A 145 -11.38 -1.87 7.39
C LEU A 145 -10.86 -0.70 8.23
N LYS A 146 -11.70 0.31 8.51
CA LYS A 146 -11.34 1.40 9.42
C LYS A 146 -11.01 0.91 10.84
N ARG A 147 -11.74 -0.10 11.35
CA ARG A 147 -11.43 -0.68 12.66
C ARG A 147 -10.15 -1.49 12.61
N GLU A 148 -9.93 -2.23 11.53
CA GLU A 148 -8.73 -3.06 11.38
C GLU A 148 -7.46 -2.21 11.34
N PHE A 149 -7.45 -1.13 10.56
CA PHE A 149 -6.31 -0.21 10.45
C PHE A 149 -6.05 0.65 11.70
N GLN A 150 -6.90 0.55 12.73
CA GLN A 150 -6.73 1.27 13.99
C GLN A 150 -6.13 0.39 15.11
N LYS A 151 -5.95 -0.91 14.86
CA LYS A 151 -5.28 -1.82 15.80
C LYS A 151 -3.78 -1.58 15.79
#